data_AF-A0A1W1ZX69-F1
#
_entry.id   AF-A0A1W1ZX69-F1
#
_cell.length_a   1.000
_cell.length_b   1.000
_cell.length_c   1.000
_cell.angle_alpha   90.00
_cell.angle_beta   90.00
_cell.angle_gamma   90.00
#
_symmetry.space_group_name_H-M   'P 1'
#
loop_
_entity.id
_entity.type
_entity.pdbx_description
1 polymer ?
#
loop_
_entity_poly.entity_id
_entity_poly.type
_entity_poly.pdbx_seq_one_letter_code
_entity_poly.pdbx_strand_id
1 'polypeptide(L)'
;MRFNDEVDWPEVFGEYISRPSLADPRNPRRSAYVKTMMLLEGGLKEIDDQLSGRNSRSRDELAGARLTRKIVVRRAGGIAAEPPDVVRVGEGAFRDRWPGSGGMANFFMCLVKYTCTAPRWSNFLDYGPRRALAELPRVRAGELDLTDLIAKIATHDLRMRSRLARYWLFQLSLTIDAKWQSVATNAYREMLEAYSTRWVPVYEEGLRLLDVRFRPGITARRLSLMVSAQTSGFAQQVAGAGDDTRENRDLFVASVQALILAALDPGDGHGVAEALRRRL
;
A
#
# COMPACT_ATOMS: atom_id res chain seq x y z
N MET A 1 24.81 8.60 13.92
CA MET A 1 23.94 7.92 14.91
C MET A 1 23.25 6.77 14.19
N ARG A 2 23.65 5.51 14.44
CA ARG A 2 23.04 4.32 13.83
C ARG A 2 21.76 4.00 14.59
N PHE A 3 20.61 4.40 14.04
CA PHE A 3 19.28 4.14 14.63
C PHE A 3 18.75 2.72 14.34
N ASN A 4 19.50 1.88 13.61
CA ASN A 4 18.98 0.67 12.98
C ASN A 4 19.05 -0.61 13.86
N ASP A 5 19.78 -0.60 14.99
CA ASP A 5 20.12 -1.85 15.69
C ASP A 5 19.38 -2.05 17.03
N GLU A 6 18.55 -1.09 17.47
CA GLU A 6 17.95 -1.09 18.82
C GLU A 6 16.43 -1.31 18.85
N VAL A 7 15.79 -1.66 17.72
CA VAL A 7 14.33 -1.80 17.68
C VAL A 7 13.94 -3.23 17.35
N ASP A 8 13.23 -3.88 18.28
CA ASP A 8 12.58 -5.18 18.07
C ASP A 8 11.32 -4.99 17.21
N TRP A 9 11.52 -5.06 15.90
CA TRP A 9 10.50 -4.70 14.91
C TRP A 9 9.25 -5.60 14.97
N PRO A 10 9.31 -6.94 15.12
CA PRO A 10 8.13 -7.79 15.28
C PRO A 10 7.25 -7.47 16.49
N GLU A 11 7.85 -7.15 17.64
CA GLU A 11 7.14 -6.91 18.90
C GLU A 11 6.34 -5.59 18.85
N VAL A 12 6.91 -4.54 18.22
CA VAL A 12 6.26 -3.24 18.05
C VAL A 12 5.01 -3.30 17.14
N PHE A 13 4.95 -4.25 16.20
CA PHE A 13 3.80 -4.42 15.29
C PHE A 13 2.78 -5.46 15.75
N GLY A 14 3.25 -6.61 16.20
CA GLY A 14 2.43 -7.78 16.48
C GLY A 14 1.45 -7.59 17.63
N GLU A 15 1.69 -6.60 18.51
CA GLU A 15 0.87 -6.39 19.69
C GLU A 15 -0.27 -5.40 19.54
N TYR A 16 -0.32 -4.49 18.54
CA TYR A 16 -1.34 -3.41 18.55
C TYR A 16 -2.02 -3.06 17.22
N ILE A 17 -1.40 -3.18 16.05
CA ILE A 17 -2.02 -2.69 14.80
C ILE A 17 -2.77 -3.80 14.04
N SER A 18 -2.35 -5.06 14.21
CA SER A 18 -2.81 -6.20 13.42
C SER A 18 -3.71 -7.21 14.16
N ARG A 19 -4.13 -6.93 15.40
CA ARG A 19 -5.03 -7.81 16.17
C ARG A 19 -6.45 -7.22 16.27
N PRO A 20 -7.44 -7.74 15.52
CA PRO A 20 -8.85 -7.32 15.61
C PRO A 20 -9.40 -7.40 17.05
N SER A 21 -8.88 -8.32 17.87
CA SER A 21 -9.27 -8.49 19.27
C SER A 21 -8.94 -7.31 20.18
N LEU A 22 -8.03 -6.40 19.78
CA LEU A 22 -7.71 -5.18 20.55
C LEU A 22 -8.67 -4.03 20.29
N ALA A 23 -9.43 -4.09 19.19
CA ALA A 23 -10.53 -3.18 18.91
C ALA A 23 -11.82 -3.56 19.66
N ASP A 24 -11.88 -4.77 20.24
CA ASP A 24 -13.02 -5.26 21.02
C ASP A 24 -13.29 -4.34 22.23
N PRO A 25 -14.51 -3.79 22.38
CA PRO A 25 -14.96 -3.04 23.56
C PRO A 25 -14.64 -3.68 24.90
N ARG A 26 -14.55 -5.02 24.94
CA ARG A 26 -14.31 -5.83 26.13
C ARG A 26 -12.81 -6.05 26.41
N ASN A 27 -11.92 -5.60 25.53
CA ASN A 27 -10.49 -5.79 25.70
C ASN A 27 -9.91 -4.76 26.69
N PRO A 28 -9.24 -5.16 27.78
CA PRO A 28 -8.64 -4.24 28.74
C PRO A 28 -7.53 -3.36 28.12
N ARG A 29 -6.93 -3.79 27.00
CA ARG A 29 -5.94 -3.02 26.24
C ARG A 29 -6.55 -2.11 25.15
N ARG A 30 -7.89 -2.05 25.00
CA ARG A 30 -8.57 -1.20 24.00
C ARG A 30 -8.17 0.27 24.10
N SER A 31 -7.98 0.80 25.31
CA SER A 31 -7.58 2.20 25.50
C SER A 31 -6.23 2.51 24.85
N ALA A 32 -5.25 1.61 24.95
CA ALA A 32 -3.95 1.78 24.31
C ALA A 32 -4.04 1.67 22.78
N TYR A 33 -4.87 0.75 22.28
CA TYR A 33 -5.18 0.62 20.86
C TYR A 33 -5.80 1.91 20.30
N VAL A 34 -6.87 2.42 20.92
CA VAL A 34 -7.57 3.63 20.46
C VAL A 34 -6.61 4.84 20.47
N LYS A 35 -5.82 5.02 21.53
CA LYS A 35 -4.80 6.09 21.59
C LYS A 35 -3.79 5.98 20.44
N THR A 36 -3.31 4.77 20.14
CA THR A 36 -2.39 4.53 19.02
C THR A 36 -3.03 4.92 17.69
N MET A 37 -4.27 4.50 17.46
CA MET A 37 -5.02 4.83 16.24
C MET A 37 -5.25 6.34 16.08
N MET A 38 -5.59 7.04 17.16
CA MET A 38 -5.75 8.50 17.15
C MET A 38 -4.44 9.23 16.82
N LEU A 39 -3.30 8.73 17.32
CA LEU A 39 -1.97 9.29 16.98
C LEU A 39 -1.63 9.06 15.51
N LEU A 40 -1.93 7.89 14.96
CA LEU A 40 -1.72 7.58 13.54
C LEU A 40 -2.64 8.41 12.63
N GLU A 41 -3.92 8.54 12.96
CA GLU A 41 -4.88 9.40 12.26
C GLU A 41 -4.50 10.89 12.36
N GLY A 42 -3.97 11.33 13.51
CA GLY A 42 -3.43 12.67 13.69
C GLY A 42 -2.25 12.96 12.77
N GLY A 43 -1.34 11.99 12.60
CA GLY A 43 -0.26 12.06 11.62
C GLY A 43 -0.78 12.06 10.18
N LEU A 44 -1.77 11.23 9.89
CA LEU A 44 -2.39 11.14 8.56
C LEU A 44 -3.06 12.44 8.14
N LYS A 45 -3.81 13.06 9.05
CA LYS A 45 -4.46 14.35 8.82
C LYS A 45 -3.45 15.46 8.53
N GLU A 46 -2.30 15.43 9.20
CA GLU A 46 -1.24 16.39 8.92
C GLU A 46 -0.59 16.18 7.54
N ILE A 47 -0.36 14.93 7.14
CA ILE A 47 0.10 14.59 5.77
C ILE A 47 -0.93 15.09 4.74
N ASP A 48 -2.22 14.82 4.98
CA ASP A 48 -3.31 15.25 4.11
C ASP A 48 -3.35 16.78 3.97
N ASP A 49 -3.20 17.53 5.06
CA ASP A 49 -3.19 19.00 5.04
C ASP A 49 -1.96 19.56 4.30
N GLN A 50 -0.79 18.94 4.45
CA GLN A 50 0.44 19.35 3.77
C GLN A 50 0.36 19.11 2.27
N LEU A 51 -0.07 17.92 1.86
CA LEU A 51 -0.14 17.52 0.46
C LEU A 51 -1.32 18.16 -0.29
N SER A 52 -2.39 18.53 0.40
CA SER A 52 -3.52 19.26 -0.20
C SER A 52 -3.34 20.79 -0.27
N GLY A 53 -2.21 21.31 0.23
CA GLY A 53 -1.94 22.75 0.24
C GLY A 53 -2.87 23.57 1.14
N ARG A 54 -3.66 22.93 2.00
CA ARG A 54 -4.57 23.58 2.96
C ARG A 54 -3.86 24.23 4.15
N ASN A 55 -2.54 24.09 4.23
CA ASN A 55 -1.71 24.66 5.28
C ASN A 55 -0.88 25.82 4.71
N SER A 56 -0.99 27.02 5.30
CA SER A 56 -0.37 28.28 4.82
C SER A 56 1.13 28.40 5.12
N ARG A 57 1.77 27.38 5.70
CA ARG A 57 3.19 27.40 6.06
C ARG A 57 4.07 26.94 4.90
N SER A 58 5.22 27.60 4.69
CA SER A 58 6.21 27.47 3.58
C SER A 58 6.22 26.12 2.85
N ARG A 59 6.20 26.12 1.51
CA ARG A 59 6.20 24.89 0.69
C ARG A 59 7.57 24.21 0.60
N ASP A 60 8.60 24.73 1.27
CA ASP A 60 10.00 24.39 1.00
C ASP A 60 10.56 23.26 1.90
N GLU A 61 9.77 22.76 2.85
CA GLU A 61 10.17 21.67 3.75
C GLU A 61 9.62 20.32 3.27
N LEU A 62 10.48 19.28 3.26
CA LEU A 62 10.05 17.90 3.02
C LEU A 62 8.92 17.51 3.99
N ALA A 63 7.91 16.77 3.52
CA ALA A 63 6.74 16.39 4.32
C ALA A 63 7.09 15.73 5.67
N GLY A 64 8.18 14.96 5.71
CA GLY A 64 8.70 14.36 6.95
C GLY A 64 9.25 15.37 7.97
N ALA A 65 9.77 16.52 7.55
CA ALA A 65 10.34 17.54 8.45
C ALA A 65 9.26 18.22 9.31
N ARG A 66 8.03 18.27 8.80
CA ARG A 66 6.88 18.92 9.45
C ARG A 66 6.11 18.00 10.37
N LEU A 67 6.22 16.70 10.18
CA LEU A 67 5.55 15.71 11.00
C LEU A 67 6.29 15.54 12.34
N THR A 68 6.25 16.56 13.19
CA THR A 68 6.87 16.54 14.52
C THR A 68 5.94 15.91 15.56
N ARG A 69 6.52 15.36 16.64
CA ARG A 69 5.75 14.81 17.77
C ARG A 69 4.69 15.79 18.29
N LYS A 70 5.06 17.06 18.47
CA LYS A 70 4.16 18.12 18.94
C LYS A 70 2.95 18.29 18.03
N ILE A 71 3.17 18.24 16.71
CA ILE A 71 2.09 18.37 15.72
C ILE A 71 1.19 17.14 15.74
N VAL A 72 1.76 15.93 15.77
CA VAL A 72 1.01 14.67 15.84
C VAL A 72 0.11 14.62 17.08
N VAL A 73 0.66 14.89 18.27
CA VAL A 73 -0.08 14.89 19.53
C VAL A 73 -1.22 15.92 19.50
N ARG A 74 -0.96 17.14 19.01
CA ARG A 74 -1.99 18.18 18.86
C ARG A 74 -3.12 17.73 17.94
N ARG A 75 -2.80 17.16 16.77
CA ARG A 75 -3.80 16.68 15.81
C ARG A 75 -4.62 15.54 16.37
N ALA A 76 -3.96 14.58 17.01
CA ALA A 76 -4.61 13.44 17.67
C ALA A 76 -5.56 13.88 18.79
N GLY A 77 -5.16 14.87 19.59
CA GLY A 77 -6.03 15.47 20.62
C GLY A 77 -7.28 16.13 20.04
N GLY A 78 -7.18 16.75 18.86
CA GLY A 78 -8.34 17.29 18.15
C GLY A 78 -9.31 16.20 17.67
N ILE A 79 -8.80 15.09 17.12
CA ILE A 79 -9.62 13.96 16.67
C ILE A 79 -10.27 13.26 17.86
N ALA A 80 -9.52 13.05 18.94
CA ALA A 80 -10.02 12.34 20.12
C ALA A 80 -11.05 13.14 20.95
N ALA A 81 -11.24 14.42 20.62
CA ALA A 81 -12.31 15.27 21.15
C ALA A 81 -13.64 15.13 20.37
N GLU A 82 -13.66 14.39 19.25
CA GLU A 82 -14.88 14.09 18.49
C GLU A 82 -15.64 12.89 19.13
N PRO A 83 -16.99 12.93 19.26
CA PRO A 83 -17.79 11.90 19.94
C PRO A 83 -17.81 10.54 19.19
N PRO A 84 -18.03 9.38 19.87
CA PRO A 84 -18.71 9.21 21.17
C PRO A 84 -17.87 8.69 22.37
N ASP A 85 -16.60 8.30 22.17
CA ASP A 85 -15.71 7.84 23.26
C ASP A 85 -14.59 8.87 23.46
N VAL A 86 -14.71 9.79 24.44
CA VAL A 86 -13.68 10.80 24.71
C VAL A 86 -12.41 10.12 25.22
N VAL A 87 -11.42 9.95 24.35
CA VAL A 87 -10.12 9.37 24.71
C VAL A 87 -9.09 10.50 24.88
N ARG A 88 -8.46 10.57 26.05
CA ARG A 88 -7.37 11.55 26.25
C ARG A 88 -6.09 11.05 25.58
N VAL A 89 -5.65 11.78 24.56
CA VAL A 89 -4.38 11.56 23.85
C VAL A 89 -3.46 12.75 24.13
N GLY A 90 -2.21 12.46 24.55
CA GLY A 90 -1.23 13.47 24.95
C GLY A 90 0.21 12.97 24.81
N GLU A 91 1.18 13.79 25.17
CA GLU A 91 2.62 13.48 25.07
C GLU A 91 2.98 12.19 25.84
N GLY A 92 2.36 11.95 27.00
CA GLY A 92 2.53 10.69 27.75
C GLY A 92 2.13 9.48 26.93
N ALA A 93 0.93 9.49 26.33
CA ALA A 93 0.45 8.40 25.48
C ALA A 93 1.35 8.14 24.25
N PHE A 94 1.95 9.18 23.67
CA PHE A 94 2.92 9.01 22.59
C PHE A 94 4.19 8.31 23.10
N ARG A 95 4.76 8.75 24.22
CA ARG A 95 5.98 8.18 24.80
C ARG A 95 5.77 6.74 25.30
N ASP A 96 4.62 6.47 25.88
CA ASP A 96 4.24 5.13 26.32
C ASP A 96 4.20 4.16 25.13
N ARG A 97 3.72 4.62 23.97
CA ARG A 97 3.63 3.79 22.76
C ARG A 97 4.95 3.67 22.00
N TRP A 98 5.69 4.76 21.91
CA TRP A 98 6.96 4.86 21.18
C TRP A 98 8.03 5.49 22.08
N PRO A 99 8.62 4.69 22.99
CA PRO A 99 9.55 5.19 23.99
C PRO A 99 10.91 5.59 23.40
N GLY A 100 11.67 6.35 24.18
CA GLY A 100 13.08 6.65 23.91
C GLY A 100 13.35 7.64 22.79
N SER A 101 14.63 7.73 22.42
CA SER A 101 15.16 8.59 21.34
C SER A 101 14.67 8.17 19.95
N GLY A 102 14.33 6.88 19.76
CA GLY A 102 13.77 6.31 18.53
C GLY A 102 12.27 6.54 18.33
N GLY A 103 11.56 7.19 19.27
CA GLY A 103 10.10 7.24 19.26
C GLY A 103 9.46 7.81 17.99
N MET A 104 10.06 8.84 17.36
CA MET A 104 9.56 9.36 16.09
C MET A 104 9.83 8.43 14.91
N ALA A 105 10.95 7.70 14.90
CA ALA A 105 11.25 6.71 13.88
C ALA A 105 10.23 5.57 13.90
N ASN A 106 9.94 5.07 15.10
CA ASN A 106 8.95 4.03 15.31
C ASN A 106 7.54 4.51 14.97
N PHE A 107 7.21 5.76 15.28
CA PHE A 107 5.98 6.39 14.83
C PHE A 107 5.88 6.48 13.30
N PHE A 108 6.91 7.00 12.62
CA PHE A 108 6.91 7.09 11.15
C PHE A 108 6.72 5.73 10.49
N MET A 109 7.40 4.72 10.99
CA MET A 109 7.24 3.36 10.53
C MET A 109 5.81 2.84 10.77
N CYS A 110 5.26 3.02 11.98
CA CYS A 110 3.87 2.67 12.27
C CYS A 110 2.90 3.45 11.38
N LEU A 111 3.18 4.71 11.06
CA LEU A 111 2.37 5.54 10.18
C LEU A 111 2.44 5.05 8.75
N VAL A 112 3.63 4.77 8.21
CA VAL A 112 3.77 4.18 6.86
C VAL A 112 3.01 2.85 6.80
N LYS A 113 3.22 1.96 7.77
CA LYS A 113 2.47 0.70 7.82
C LYS A 113 0.98 0.94 7.95
N TYR A 114 0.53 1.82 8.84
CA TYR A 114 -0.87 2.21 8.95
C TYR A 114 -1.43 2.68 7.60
N THR A 115 -0.69 3.53 6.90
CA THR A 115 -1.08 4.00 5.58
C THR A 115 -0.98 2.95 4.47
N CYS A 116 -0.36 1.80 4.70
CA CYS A 116 -0.25 0.69 3.74
C CYS A 116 -1.12 -0.53 4.13
N THR A 117 -1.50 -0.66 5.40
CA THR A 117 -2.15 -1.84 5.99
C THR A 117 -3.41 -1.53 6.79
N ALA A 118 -3.80 -0.26 6.90
CA ALA A 118 -5.09 0.13 7.49
C ALA A 118 -6.23 -0.70 6.88
N PRO A 119 -7.35 -0.91 7.60
CA PRO A 119 -8.51 -1.65 7.09
C PRO A 119 -8.97 -1.22 5.69
N ARG A 120 -8.74 0.05 5.34
CA ARG A 120 -8.98 0.62 4.01
C ARG A 120 -8.14 -0.03 2.90
N TRP A 121 -6.87 -0.33 3.16
CA TRP A 121 -6.00 -1.05 2.23
C TRP A 121 -6.25 -2.54 2.24
N SER A 122 -6.49 -3.19 3.39
CA SER A 122 -6.77 -4.64 3.38
C SER A 122 -8.02 -4.99 2.56
N ASN A 123 -9.11 -4.23 2.69
CA ASN A 123 -10.30 -4.42 1.86
C ASN A 123 -10.02 -4.19 0.37
N PHE A 124 -9.14 -3.25 0.06
CA PHE A 124 -8.70 -2.94 -1.30
C PHE A 124 -7.81 -4.05 -1.89
N LEU A 125 -6.77 -4.45 -1.15
CA LEU A 125 -5.81 -5.49 -1.50
C LEU A 125 -6.50 -6.85 -1.66
N ASP A 126 -7.59 -7.09 -0.94
CA ASP A 126 -8.38 -8.31 -1.04
C ASP A 126 -9.39 -8.27 -2.19
N TYR A 127 -9.91 -7.10 -2.58
CA TYR A 127 -10.98 -6.98 -3.58
C TYR A 127 -10.61 -7.60 -4.92
N GLY A 128 -9.48 -7.16 -5.50
CA GLY A 128 -9.05 -7.61 -6.83
C GLY A 128 -8.83 -9.12 -6.88
N PRO A 129 -8.00 -9.70 -6.00
CA PRO A 129 -7.78 -11.13 -5.92
C PRO A 129 -9.03 -11.96 -5.68
N ARG A 130 -9.88 -11.56 -4.71
CA ARG A 130 -11.13 -12.29 -4.42
C ARG A 130 -12.07 -12.27 -5.63
N ARG A 131 -12.20 -11.10 -6.27
CA ARG A 131 -13.05 -10.96 -7.45
C ARG A 131 -12.52 -11.79 -8.62
N ALA A 132 -11.20 -11.79 -8.84
CA ALA A 132 -10.57 -12.60 -9.88
C ALA A 132 -10.85 -14.09 -9.67
N LEU A 133 -10.55 -14.61 -8.48
CA LEU A 133 -10.75 -16.02 -8.14
C LEU A 133 -12.22 -16.45 -8.30
N ALA A 134 -13.17 -15.59 -7.92
CA ALA A 134 -14.60 -15.89 -8.06
C ALA A 134 -15.08 -15.93 -9.53
N GLU A 135 -14.44 -15.16 -10.42
CA GLU A 135 -14.89 -14.99 -11.82
C GLU A 135 -14.10 -15.86 -12.82
N LEU A 136 -12.89 -16.33 -12.46
CA LEU A 136 -12.07 -17.20 -13.31
C LEU A 136 -12.81 -18.45 -13.83
N PRO A 137 -13.68 -19.14 -13.06
CA PRO A 137 -14.48 -20.24 -13.59
C PRO A 137 -15.41 -19.84 -14.74
N ARG A 138 -15.99 -18.63 -14.68
CA ARG A 138 -16.86 -18.09 -15.75
C ARG A 138 -16.07 -17.71 -16.99
N VAL A 139 -14.83 -17.23 -16.80
CA VAL A 139 -13.89 -17.04 -17.92
C VAL A 139 -13.59 -18.37 -18.61
N ARG A 140 -13.28 -19.41 -17.83
CA ARG A 140 -13.07 -20.75 -18.37
C ARG A 140 -14.28 -21.30 -19.12
N ALA A 141 -15.49 -21.01 -18.64
CA ALA A 141 -16.74 -21.40 -19.28
C ALA A 141 -17.09 -20.57 -20.53
N GLY A 142 -16.32 -19.52 -20.85
CA GLY A 142 -16.60 -18.60 -21.96
C GLY A 142 -17.75 -17.61 -21.69
N GLU A 143 -18.23 -17.52 -20.45
CA GLU A 143 -19.32 -16.61 -20.04
C GLU A 143 -18.82 -15.18 -19.75
N LEU A 144 -17.51 -15.02 -19.56
CA LEU A 144 -16.86 -13.75 -19.27
C LEU A 144 -15.55 -13.67 -20.04
N ASP A 145 -15.31 -12.55 -20.70
CA ASP A 145 -14.03 -12.33 -21.37
C ASP A 145 -12.91 -12.05 -20.34
N LEU A 146 -11.74 -12.67 -20.53
CA LEU A 146 -10.60 -12.48 -19.63
C LEU A 146 -10.09 -11.03 -19.64
N THR A 147 -10.09 -10.40 -20.80
CA THR A 147 -9.62 -9.01 -20.96
C THR A 147 -10.57 -8.05 -20.24
N ASP A 148 -11.88 -8.31 -20.26
CA ASP A 148 -12.88 -7.56 -19.47
C ASP A 148 -12.67 -7.72 -17.96
N LEU A 149 -12.40 -8.95 -17.49
CA LEU A 149 -12.11 -9.21 -16.08
C LEU A 149 -10.84 -8.46 -15.64
N ILE A 150 -9.77 -8.53 -16.45
CA ILE A 150 -8.53 -7.79 -16.19
C ILE A 150 -8.79 -6.28 -16.17
N ALA A 151 -9.52 -5.75 -17.16
CA ALA A 151 -9.82 -4.32 -17.28
C ALA A 151 -10.56 -3.79 -16.05
N LYS A 152 -11.59 -4.52 -15.59
CA LYS A 152 -12.38 -4.16 -14.41
C LYS A 152 -11.53 -4.12 -13.14
N ILE A 153 -10.71 -5.15 -12.94
CA ILE A 153 -9.81 -5.25 -11.78
C ILE A 153 -8.74 -4.15 -11.83
N ALA A 154 -8.08 -4.00 -12.97
CA ALA A 154 -7.01 -3.03 -13.17
C ALA A 154 -7.53 -1.61 -12.94
N THR A 155 -8.66 -1.24 -13.54
CA THR A 155 -9.29 0.08 -13.35
C THR A 155 -9.62 0.36 -11.89
N HIS A 156 -10.14 -0.66 -11.17
CA HIS A 156 -10.37 -0.53 -9.74
C HIS A 156 -9.05 -0.35 -8.97
N ASP A 157 -7.99 -1.11 -9.31
CA ASP A 157 -6.67 -1.00 -8.69
C ASP A 157 -6.07 0.41 -8.86
N LEU A 158 -6.07 0.92 -10.10
CA LEU A 158 -5.58 2.25 -10.43
C LEU A 158 -6.35 3.34 -9.69
N ARG A 159 -7.69 3.28 -9.69
CA ARG A 159 -8.53 4.28 -9.02
C ARG A 159 -8.23 4.35 -7.53
N MET A 160 -8.05 3.19 -6.90
CA MET A 160 -7.77 3.13 -5.46
C MET A 160 -6.35 3.60 -5.15
N ARG A 161 -5.33 3.20 -5.91
CA ARG A 161 -3.97 3.71 -5.74
C ARG A 161 -3.86 5.22 -5.97
N SER A 162 -4.62 5.75 -6.92
CA SER A 162 -4.69 7.19 -7.19
C SER A 162 -5.39 7.96 -6.07
N ARG A 163 -6.53 7.45 -5.56
CA ARG A 163 -7.23 8.04 -4.41
C ARG A 163 -6.35 8.07 -3.15
N LEU A 164 -5.50 7.07 -3.01
CA LEU A 164 -4.60 6.90 -1.87
C LEU A 164 -3.19 7.45 -2.18
N ALA A 165 -3.02 8.24 -3.25
CA ALA A 165 -1.72 8.68 -3.74
C ALA A 165 -0.86 9.40 -2.71
N ARG A 166 -1.50 10.27 -1.94
CA ARG A 166 -0.89 11.03 -0.86
C ARG A 166 -0.17 10.18 0.19
N TYR A 167 -0.61 8.94 0.40
CA TYR A 167 -0.01 8.03 1.39
C TYR A 167 1.27 7.39 0.90
N TRP A 168 1.30 6.90 -0.34
CA TRP A 168 2.54 6.35 -0.89
C TRP A 168 3.51 7.47 -1.34
N LEU A 169 3.03 8.67 -1.71
CA LEU A 169 3.87 9.85 -1.94
C LEU A 169 4.62 10.25 -0.67
N PHE A 170 3.95 10.25 0.48
CA PHE A 170 4.60 10.45 1.76
C PHE A 170 5.69 9.40 2.00
N GLN A 171 5.38 8.11 1.78
CA GLN A 171 6.37 7.05 1.91
C GLN A 171 7.59 7.24 0.98
N LEU A 172 7.38 7.59 -0.28
CA LEU A 172 8.46 7.88 -1.21
C LEU A 172 9.26 9.12 -0.80
N SER A 173 8.61 10.16 -0.24
CA SER A 173 9.35 11.32 0.26
C SER A 173 10.32 10.95 1.38
N LEU A 174 10.01 9.93 2.18
CA LEU A 174 10.88 9.41 3.23
C LEU A 174 12.08 8.62 2.69
N THR A 175 12.05 8.12 1.45
CA THR A 175 13.22 7.44 0.86
C THR A 175 14.31 8.41 0.42
N ILE A 176 13.97 9.69 0.25
CA ILE A 176 14.88 10.77 -0.14
C ILE A 176 15.75 11.21 1.05
N ASP A 177 15.20 11.16 2.27
CA ASP A 177 15.94 11.51 3.49
C ASP A 177 16.73 10.28 3.98
N ALA A 178 18.06 10.37 3.97
CA ALA A 178 18.96 9.32 4.44
C ALA A 178 18.65 8.87 5.89
N LYS A 179 18.06 9.75 6.71
CA LYS A 179 17.60 9.44 8.06
C LYS A 179 16.45 8.43 8.09
N TRP A 180 15.56 8.49 7.08
CA TRP A 180 14.31 7.73 7.03
C TRP A 180 14.29 6.63 5.96
N GLN A 181 15.33 6.56 5.13
CA GLN A 181 15.39 5.65 3.99
C GLN A 181 15.18 4.17 4.36
N SER A 182 15.84 3.68 5.42
CA SER A 182 15.69 2.28 5.85
C SER A 182 14.26 1.96 6.30
N VAL A 183 13.63 2.88 7.03
CA VAL A 183 12.25 2.77 7.50
C VAL A 183 11.28 2.71 6.31
N ALA A 184 11.42 3.63 5.37
CA ALA A 184 10.55 3.73 4.20
C ALA A 184 10.66 2.51 3.28
N THR A 185 11.90 2.05 3.02
CA THR A 185 12.18 0.90 2.14
C THR A 185 11.73 -0.43 2.74
N ASN A 186 11.92 -0.64 4.04
CA ASN A 186 11.44 -1.85 4.72
C ASN A 186 9.91 -1.92 4.72
N ALA A 187 9.23 -0.82 5.05
CA ALA A 187 7.77 -0.78 5.00
C ALA A 187 7.22 -0.99 3.58
N TYR A 188 7.91 -0.50 2.55
CA TYR A 188 7.53 -0.73 1.15
C TYR A 188 7.66 -2.20 0.76
N ARG A 189 8.75 -2.85 1.18
CA ARG A 189 8.99 -4.28 0.93
C ARG A 189 7.87 -5.13 1.52
N GLU A 190 7.48 -4.87 2.77
CA GLU A 190 6.37 -5.58 3.42
C GLU A 190 5.03 -5.36 2.69
N MET A 191 4.75 -4.14 2.22
CA MET A 191 3.55 -3.86 1.43
C MET A 191 3.54 -4.66 0.11
N LEU A 192 4.66 -4.70 -0.61
CA LEU A 192 4.79 -5.48 -1.85
C LEU A 192 4.64 -6.99 -1.59
N GLU A 193 5.16 -7.47 -0.47
CA GLU A 193 5.00 -8.86 -0.05
C GLU A 193 3.53 -9.17 0.27
N ALA A 194 2.85 -8.31 1.02
CA ALA A 194 1.42 -8.44 1.32
C ALA A 194 0.55 -8.43 0.05
N TYR A 195 0.86 -7.59 -0.93
CA TYR A 195 0.21 -7.60 -2.24
C TYR A 195 0.46 -8.92 -2.97
N SER A 196 1.73 -9.34 -3.03
CA SER A 196 2.13 -10.56 -3.74
C SER A 196 1.48 -11.82 -3.18
N THR A 197 1.43 -11.96 -1.85
CA THR A 197 0.81 -13.11 -1.17
C THR A 197 -0.66 -13.30 -1.55
N ARG A 198 -1.38 -12.22 -1.88
CA ARG A 198 -2.80 -12.29 -2.28
C ARG A 198 -2.98 -12.59 -3.75
N TRP A 199 -2.08 -12.11 -4.61
CA TRP A 199 -2.18 -12.25 -6.06
C TRP A 199 -1.56 -13.54 -6.59
N VAL A 200 -0.56 -14.10 -5.92
CA VAL A 200 0.07 -15.37 -6.33
C VAL A 200 -0.96 -16.49 -6.55
N PRO A 201 -1.90 -16.76 -5.61
CA PRO A 201 -2.93 -17.79 -5.81
C PRO A 201 -3.83 -17.53 -7.03
N VAL A 202 -4.11 -16.26 -7.34
CA VAL A 202 -4.92 -15.89 -8.51
C VAL A 202 -4.22 -16.29 -9.80
N TYR A 203 -2.92 -16.02 -9.89
CA TYR A 203 -2.13 -16.36 -11.06
C TYR A 203 -1.99 -17.87 -11.21
N GLU A 204 -1.68 -18.58 -10.13
CA GLU A 204 -1.55 -20.04 -10.14
C GLU A 204 -2.85 -20.73 -10.54
N GLU A 205 -3.97 -20.29 -9.99
CA GLU A 205 -5.29 -20.81 -10.33
C GLU A 205 -5.71 -20.44 -11.76
N GLY A 206 -5.39 -19.23 -12.21
CA GLY A 206 -5.62 -18.78 -13.58
C GLY A 206 -4.86 -19.62 -14.60
N LEU A 207 -3.57 -19.88 -14.38
CA LEU A 207 -2.76 -20.78 -15.22
C LEU A 207 -3.40 -22.16 -15.33
N ARG A 208 -3.83 -22.72 -14.18
CA ARG A 208 -4.44 -24.05 -14.11
C ARG A 208 -5.79 -24.13 -14.81
N LEU A 209 -6.67 -23.15 -14.61
CA LEU A 209 -8.02 -23.16 -15.17
C LEU A 209 -8.05 -22.88 -16.66
N LEU A 210 -7.13 -22.04 -17.14
CA LEU A 210 -7.06 -21.62 -18.55
C LEU A 210 -6.08 -22.45 -19.38
N ASP A 211 -5.44 -23.46 -18.77
CA ASP A 211 -4.44 -24.34 -19.39
C ASP A 211 -3.30 -23.58 -20.09
N VAL A 212 -2.80 -22.55 -19.42
CA VAL A 212 -1.67 -21.73 -19.89
C VAL A 212 -0.49 -21.85 -18.94
N ARG A 213 0.70 -21.48 -19.41
CA ARG A 213 1.94 -21.52 -18.63
C ARG A 213 2.64 -20.17 -18.70
N PHE A 214 3.45 -19.88 -17.69
CA PHE A 214 4.37 -18.75 -17.76
C PHE A 214 5.56 -19.07 -18.66
N ARG A 215 6.09 -18.03 -19.31
CA ARG A 215 7.38 -18.10 -19.99
C ARG A 215 8.49 -18.50 -19.03
N PRO A 216 9.52 -19.22 -19.50
CA PRO A 216 10.70 -19.53 -18.70
C PRO A 216 11.26 -18.31 -17.98
N GLY A 217 11.51 -18.46 -16.67
CA GLY A 217 12.01 -17.39 -15.81
C GLY A 217 10.95 -16.45 -15.23
N ILE A 218 9.68 -16.56 -15.62
CA ILE A 218 8.57 -15.84 -14.98
C ILE A 218 7.90 -16.75 -13.94
N THR A 219 7.59 -16.19 -12.78
CA THR A 219 6.83 -16.85 -11.71
C THR A 219 5.63 -15.99 -11.34
N ALA A 220 4.61 -16.58 -10.70
CA ALA A 220 3.45 -15.83 -10.19
C ALA A 220 3.87 -14.64 -9.31
N ARG A 221 4.88 -14.84 -8.45
CA ARG A 221 5.45 -13.78 -7.61
C ARG A 221 6.08 -12.67 -8.44
N ARG A 222 6.88 -13.01 -9.47
CA ARG A 222 7.49 -12.01 -10.36
C ARG A 222 6.43 -11.23 -11.15
N LEU A 223 5.42 -11.90 -11.68
CA LEU A 223 4.31 -11.23 -12.37
C LEU A 223 3.57 -10.27 -11.43
N SER A 224 3.28 -10.70 -10.20
CA SER A 224 2.65 -9.83 -9.19
C SER A 224 3.46 -8.57 -8.91
N LEU A 225 4.79 -8.71 -8.76
CA LEU A 225 5.69 -7.58 -8.55
C LEU A 225 5.72 -6.64 -9.76
N MET A 226 5.78 -7.16 -10.98
CA MET A 226 5.77 -6.36 -12.22
C MET A 226 4.45 -5.59 -12.37
N VAL A 227 3.31 -6.27 -12.18
CA VAL A 227 1.98 -5.62 -12.24
C VAL A 227 1.86 -4.57 -11.14
N SER A 228 2.29 -4.86 -9.92
CA SER A 228 2.24 -3.87 -8.83
C SER A 228 3.12 -2.65 -9.10
N ALA A 229 4.32 -2.84 -9.67
CA ALA A 229 5.20 -1.75 -10.05
C ALA A 229 4.58 -0.89 -11.16
N GLN A 230 4.00 -1.53 -12.19
CA GLN A 230 3.29 -0.87 -13.28
C GLN A 230 2.12 -0.03 -12.73
N THR A 231 1.25 -0.62 -11.91
CA THR A 231 0.08 0.10 -11.36
C THR A 231 0.48 1.22 -10.40
N SER A 232 1.51 1.00 -9.58
CA SER A 232 2.07 2.09 -8.76
C SER A 232 2.57 3.23 -9.63
N GLY A 233 3.44 2.96 -10.60
CA GLY A 233 4.03 3.95 -11.49
C GLY A 233 2.97 4.77 -12.24
N PHE A 234 1.98 4.08 -12.82
CA PHE A 234 0.90 4.73 -13.55
C PHE A 234 0.01 5.58 -12.63
N ALA A 235 -0.27 5.11 -11.40
CA ALA A 235 -0.98 5.91 -10.40
C ALA A 235 -0.20 7.18 -10.02
N GLN A 236 1.14 7.14 -10.01
CA GLN A 236 1.96 8.34 -9.77
C GLN A 236 1.86 9.31 -10.93
N GLN A 237 1.93 8.81 -12.16
CA GLN A 237 1.79 9.62 -13.36
C GLN A 237 0.44 10.34 -13.36
N VAL A 238 -0.66 9.60 -13.16
CA VAL A 238 -2.02 10.18 -13.11
C VAL A 238 -2.15 11.20 -11.98
N ALA A 239 -1.69 10.86 -10.77
CA ALA A 239 -1.77 11.76 -9.62
C ALA A 239 -0.89 13.01 -9.78
N GLY A 240 0.30 12.86 -10.35
CA GLY A 240 1.28 13.94 -10.52
C GLY A 240 0.95 14.87 -11.69
N ALA A 241 0.47 14.33 -12.81
CA ALA A 241 0.05 15.10 -13.97
C ALA A 241 -1.37 15.70 -13.81
N GLY A 242 -2.17 15.19 -12.87
CA GLY A 242 -3.58 15.55 -12.73
C GLY A 242 -4.45 15.02 -13.88
N ASP A 243 -3.97 14.01 -14.60
CA ASP A 243 -4.52 13.57 -15.88
C ASP A 243 -5.30 12.24 -15.74
N ASP A 244 -6.39 12.27 -14.97
CA ASP A 244 -7.28 11.13 -14.75
C ASP A 244 -8.37 11.04 -15.83
N THR A 245 -7.94 10.90 -17.08
CA THR A 245 -8.81 10.76 -18.27
C THR A 245 -9.17 9.31 -18.56
N ARG A 246 -10.23 9.10 -19.35
CA ARG A 246 -10.59 7.76 -19.85
C ARG A 246 -9.47 7.16 -20.68
N GLU A 247 -8.85 7.96 -21.56
CA GLU A 247 -7.75 7.52 -22.42
C GLU A 247 -6.56 6.98 -21.62
N ASN A 248 -6.14 7.68 -20.55
CA ASN A 248 -5.06 7.20 -19.68
C ASN A 248 -5.43 5.92 -18.93
N ARG A 249 -6.69 5.76 -18.52
CA ARG A 249 -7.16 4.52 -17.88
C ARG A 249 -7.16 3.36 -18.87
N ASP A 250 -7.60 3.59 -20.10
CA ASP A 250 -7.60 2.58 -21.16
C ASP A 250 -6.15 2.19 -21.53
N LEU A 251 -5.24 3.16 -21.61
CA LEU A 251 -3.80 2.92 -21.81
C LEU A 251 -3.19 2.10 -20.68
N PHE A 252 -3.54 2.42 -19.42
CA PHE A 252 -3.09 1.64 -18.27
C PHE A 252 -3.57 0.19 -18.37
N VAL A 253 -4.85 -0.03 -18.66
CA VAL A 253 -5.43 -1.38 -18.82
C VAL A 253 -4.70 -2.14 -19.93
N ALA A 254 -4.49 -1.52 -21.09
CA ALA A 254 -3.75 -2.11 -22.19
C ALA A 254 -2.31 -2.50 -21.78
N SER A 255 -1.63 -1.65 -20.99
CA SER A 255 -0.28 -1.94 -20.50
C SER A 255 -0.24 -3.14 -19.55
N VAL A 256 -1.25 -3.30 -18.68
CA VAL A 256 -1.35 -4.45 -17.77
C VAL A 256 -1.67 -5.73 -18.56
N GLN A 257 -2.60 -5.66 -19.51
CA GLN A 257 -2.92 -6.79 -20.38
C GLN A 257 -1.71 -7.22 -21.21
N ALA A 258 -0.97 -6.27 -21.79
CA ALA A 258 0.26 -6.55 -22.54
C ALA A 258 1.34 -7.20 -21.66
N LEU A 259 1.51 -6.72 -20.42
CA LEU A 259 2.44 -7.31 -19.47
C LEU A 259 2.06 -8.75 -19.11
N ILE A 260 0.77 -9.02 -18.85
CA ILE A 260 0.27 -10.38 -18.57
C ILE A 260 0.46 -11.27 -19.80
N LEU A 261 0.08 -10.80 -20.99
CA LEU A 261 0.24 -11.55 -22.23
C LEU A 261 1.71 -11.88 -22.52
N ALA A 262 2.62 -10.92 -22.34
CA ALA A 262 4.05 -11.12 -22.51
C ALA A 262 4.63 -12.14 -21.51
N ALA A 263 4.01 -12.29 -20.33
CA ALA A 263 4.42 -13.28 -19.33
C ALA A 263 3.95 -14.71 -19.65
N LEU A 264 2.96 -14.89 -20.53
CA LEU A 264 2.44 -16.20 -20.91
C LEU A 264 3.23 -16.82 -22.07
N ASP A 265 3.48 -18.12 -21.97
CA ASP A 265 4.15 -18.92 -22.99
C ASP A 265 3.13 -19.44 -24.00
N PRO A 266 3.25 -19.09 -25.30
CA PRO A 266 2.39 -19.64 -26.36
C PRO A 266 2.76 -21.08 -26.75
N GLY A 267 3.76 -21.70 -26.10
CA GLY A 267 4.31 -23.01 -26.42
C GLY A 267 5.66 -22.95 -27.13
N ASP A 268 6.30 -21.78 -27.18
CA ASP A 268 7.59 -21.58 -27.86
C ASP A 268 8.79 -21.92 -26.96
N GLY A 269 8.57 -22.03 -25.64
CA GLY A 269 9.62 -22.35 -24.66
C GLY A 269 10.67 -21.26 -24.51
N HIS A 270 10.37 -20.02 -24.94
CA HIS A 270 11.28 -18.89 -24.88
C HIS A 270 10.94 -17.94 -23.75
N GLY A 271 11.98 -17.50 -23.03
CA GLY A 271 11.87 -16.35 -22.14
C GLY A 271 11.59 -15.06 -22.91
N VAL A 272 11.11 -14.02 -22.20
CA VAL A 272 10.65 -12.75 -22.80
C VAL A 272 11.68 -12.11 -23.74
N ALA A 273 12.96 -12.04 -23.33
CA ALA A 273 14.00 -11.42 -24.13
C ALA A 273 14.27 -12.15 -25.46
N GLU A 274 14.23 -13.48 -25.43
CA GLU A 274 14.45 -14.30 -26.62
C GLU A 274 13.25 -14.23 -27.57
N ALA A 275 12.03 -14.27 -27.02
CA ALA A 275 10.81 -14.07 -27.80
C ALA A 275 10.80 -12.71 -28.51
N LEU A 276 11.30 -11.65 -27.86
CA LEU A 276 11.42 -10.32 -28.48
C LEU A 276 12.45 -10.32 -29.62
N ARG A 277 13.64 -10.90 -29.42
CA ARG A 277 14.68 -10.93 -30.47
C ARG A 277 14.26 -11.64 -31.74
N ARG A 278 13.41 -12.66 -31.65
CA ARG A 278 12.92 -13.42 -32.81
C ARG A 278 11.82 -12.72 -33.61
N ARG A 279 11.21 -11.68 -33.02
CA ARG A 279 10.13 -10.90 -33.63
C ARG A 279 10.65 -9.63 -34.33
N LEU A 280 11.89 -9.22 -34.02
CA LEU A 280 12.63 -8.12 -34.65
C LEU A 280 13.51 -8.67 -35.78
#